data_AF-V9GI71-F1
#
_entry.id   AF-V9GI71-F1
#
_cell.length_a   1.000
_cell.length_b   1.000
_cell.length_c   1.000
_cell.angle_alpha   90.00
_cell.angle_beta   90.00
_cell.angle_gamma   90.00
#
_symmetry.space_group_name_H-M   'P 1'
#
loop_
_entity.id
_entity.type
_entity.pdbx_description
1 polymer ?
#
loop_
_entity_poly.entity_id
_entity_poly.type
_entity_poly.pdbx_seq_one_letter_code
_entity_poly.pdbx_strand_id
1 'polypeptide(L)'
;MKNVVFEFFSTGIGTVRAIYSNFSPDEDNLIVTDAELPEREDIPGMNAYLRIVLDTGELYYDYVAHETLDKKVSDLQQENAELRQAIIELTMMMRCHNNQ
;
A
#
# COMPACT_ATOMS: atom_id res chain seq x y z
N MET A 1 -9.09 23.89 14.59
CA MET A 1 -8.00 23.98 13.61
C MET A 1 -6.78 23.24 14.09
N LYS A 2 -6.35 22.26 13.30
CA LYS A 2 -5.12 21.49 13.46
C LYS A 2 -4.19 21.86 12.30
N ASN A 3 -2.90 21.94 12.60
CA ASN A 3 -1.85 22.16 11.61
C ASN A 3 -1.21 20.80 11.28
N VAL A 4 -1.26 20.39 10.02
CA VAL A 4 -0.76 19.10 9.54
C VAL A 4 0.45 19.35 8.66
N VAL A 5 1.59 18.80 9.08
CA VAL A 5 2.83 18.78 8.29
C VAL A 5 2.88 17.48 7.51
N PHE A 6 3.14 17.57 6.21
CA PHE A 6 3.12 16.41 5.33
C PHE A 6 4.32 16.36 4.38
N GLU A 7 4.56 15.18 3.82
CA GLU A 7 5.43 14.97 2.66
C GLU A 7 4.58 14.53 1.46
N PHE A 8 4.91 14.97 0.26
CA PHE A 8 4.22 14.51 -0.94
C PHE A 8 4.39 13.01 -1.13
N PHE A 9 3.27 12.30 -1.21
CA PHE A 9 3.26 10.88 -1.54
C PHE A 9 2.97 10.67 -3.02
N SER A 10 1.90 11.31 -3.52
CA SER A 10 1.50 11.30 -4.93
C SER A 10 0.73 12.57 -5.26
N THR A 11 0.29 12.72 -6.52
CA THR A 11 -0.53 13.86 -6.94
C THR A 11 -1.79 13.96 -6.07
N GLY A 12 -1.92 15.05 -5.32
CA GLY A 12 -3.06 15.33 -4.46
C GLY A 12 -3.07 14.61 -3.10
N ILE A 13 -2.02 13.84 -2.76
CA ILE A 13 -1.96 13.08 -1.50
C ILE A 13 -0.63 13.33 -0.78
N GLY A 14 -0.72 13.67 0.51
CA GLY A 14 0.41 13.79 1.43
C GLY A 14 0.44 12.68 2.49
N THR A 15 1.64 12.26 2.88
CA THR A 15 1.85 11.45 4.08
C THR A 15 2.01 12.37 5.29
N VAL A 16 1.20 12.16 6.33
CA VAL A 16 1.23 13.01 7.52
C VAL A 16 2.45 12.68 8.37
N ARG A 17 3.27 13.68 8.66
CA ARG A 17 4.44 13.57 9.54
C ARG A 17 4.12 13.96 10.97
N ALA A 18 3.36 15.03 11.13
CA ALA A 18 3.06 15.60 12.43
C ALA A 18 1.75 16.40 12.41
N ILE A 19 1.11 16.47 13.56
CA ILE A 19 -0.11 17.24 13.78
C ILE A 19 0.12 18.11 15.03
N TYR A 20 -0.02 19.42 14.87
CA TYR A 20 0.19 20.40 15.93
C TYR A 20 -1.08 21.23 16.17
N SER A 21 -1.34 21.54 17.45
CA SER A 21 -2.42 22.44 17.86
C SER A 21 -1.99 23.92 17.85
N ASN A 22 -0.71 24.21 18.07
CA ASN A 22 -0.10 25.53 17.96
C ASN A 22 1.19 25.41 17.15
N PHE A 23 1.35 26.22 16.09
CA PHE A 23 2.41 26.02 15.10
C PHE A 23 3.17 27.30 14.75
N SER A 24 4.44 27.16 14.40
CA SER A 24 5.33 28.23 13.88
C SER A 24 5.41 28.12 12.36
N PRO A 25 5.26 29.22 11.59
CA PRO A 25 5.02 29.19 10.15
C PRO A 25 6.20 28.76 9.25
N ASP A 26 7.30 28.24 9.80
CA ASP A 26 8.57 28.04 9.08
C ASP A 26 8.72 26.66 8.40
N GLU A 27 7.68 25.85 8.33
CA GLU A 27 7.73 24.51 7.73
C GLU A 27 7.14 24.52 6.32
N ASP A 28 7.95 24.07 5.35
CA ASP A 28 7.49 23.80 3.99
C ASP A 28 6.54 22.58 4.02
N ASN A 29 5.35 22.72 3.43
CA ASN A 29 4.26 21.71 3.39
C ASN A 29 3.37 21.64 4.64
N LEU A 30 2.71 22.76 4.93
CA LEU A 30 1.70 22.88 5.98
C LEU A 30 0.28 22.95 5.38
N ILE A 31 -0.64 22.14 5.91
CA ILE A 31 -2.09 22.29 5.67
C ILE A 31 -2.79 22.51 7.01
N VAL A 32 -3.70 23.48 7.03
CA VAL A 32 -4.62 23.69 8.15
C VAL A 32 -5.92 22.96 7.84
N THR A 33 -6.36 22.10 8.76
CA THR A 33 -7.62 21.36 8.62
C THR A 33 -8.39 21.33 9.93
N ASP A 34 -9.71 21.30 9.83
CA ASP A 34 -10.61 21.03 10.95
C ASP A 34 -11.05 19.56 11.00
N ALA A 35 -10.51 18.72 10.13
CA ALA A 35 -10.83 17.30 10.08
C ALA A 35 -10.56 16.61 11.44
N GLU A 36 -11.46 15.70 11.80
CA GLU A 36 -11.23 14.80 12.90
C GLU A 36 -10.12 13.80 12.57
N LEU A 37 -9.40 13.36 13.61
CA LEU A 37 -8.42 12.31 13.43
C LEU A 37 -9.17 10.99 13.30
N PRO A 38 -9.06 10.27 12.17
CA PRO A 38 -9.70 8.98 12.04
C PRO A 38 -9.15 8.03 13.12
N GLU A 39 -9.97 7.09 13.55
CA GLU A 39 -9.51 6.02 14.42
C GLU A 39 -8.66 5.03 13.62
N ARG A 40 -7.55 4.59 14.21
CA ARG A 40 -6.70 3.57 13.60
C ARG A 40 -7.31 2.20 13.89
N GLU A 41 -7.62 1.46 12.84
CA GLU A 41 -7.97 0.05 12.94
C GLU A 41 -6.70 -0.80 13.06
N ASP A 42 -6.76 -1.86 13.87
CA ASP A 42 -5.70 -2.85 13.96
C ASP A 42 -6.02 -4.02 13.02
N ILE A 43 -5.46 -3.98 11.81
CA ILE A 43 -5.67 -5.01 10.79
C ILE A 43 -4.43 -5.93 10.78
N PRO A 44 -4.56 -7.22 11.13
CA PRO A 44 -3.43 -8.14 11.17
C PRO A 44 -2.66 -8.19 9.85
N GLY A 45 -1.34 -8.02 9.93
CA GLY A 45 -0.44 -8.04 8.77
C GLY A 45 -0.46 -6.77 7.92
N MET A 46 -1.11 -5.70 8.37
CA MET A 46 -1.13 -4.40 7.68
C MET A 46 -0.43 -3.32 8.51
N ASN A 47 0.25 -2.41 7.83
CA ASN A 47 0.77 -1.18 8.41
C ASN A 47 -0.16 -0.01 8.06
N ALA A 48 -0.56 0.74 9.07
CA ALA A 48 -1.41 1.92 8.90
C ALA A 48 -0.55 3.18 8.75
N TYR A 49 -0.74 3.91 7.66
CA TYR A 49 -0.08 5.19 7.38
C TYR A 49 -1.13 6.29 7.35
N LEU A 50 -0.99 7.31 8.21
CA LEU A 50 -1.89 8.45 8.18
C LEU A 50 -1.56 9.34 6.96
N ARG A 51 -2.58 9.64 6.17
CA ARG A 51 -2.48 10.44 4.94
C ARG A 51 -3.48 11.57 4.95
N ILE A 52 -3.19 12.57 4.13
CA ILE A 52 -4.03 13.74 3.90
C ILE A 52 -4.31 13.92 2.41
N VAL A 53 -5.57 14.13 2.05
CA VAL A 53 -5.96 14.59 0.72
C VAL A 53 -5.69 16.09 0.64
N LEU A 54 -4.79 16.52 -0.24
CA LEU A 54 -4.27 17.90 -0.25
C LEU A 54 -5.33 18.92 -0.69
N ASP A 55 -6.28 18.50 -1.53
CA ASP A 55 -7.34 19.37 -2.04
C ASP A 55 -8.43 19.65 -1.00
N THR A 56 -8.71 18.66 -0.12
CA THR A 56 -9.83 18.71 0.83
C THR A 56 -9.39 18.83 2.28
N GLY A 57 -8.13 18.52 2.59
CA GLY A 57 -7.60 18.45 3.96
C GLY A 57 -8.13 17.25 4.77
N GLU A 58 -8.73 16.26 4.10
CA GLU A 58 -9.29 15.06 4.73
C GLU A 58 -8.20 14.09 5.16
N LEU A 59 -8.32 13.55 6.37
CA LEU A 59 -7.37 12.60 6.97
C LEU A 59 -7.90 11.17 6.90
N TYR A 60 -7.07 10.22 6.49
CA TYR A 60 -7.43 8.80 6.44
C TYR A 60 -6.21 7.90 6.69
N TYR A 61 -6.44 6.67 7.15
CA TYR A 61 -5.40 5.65 7.23
C TYR A 61 -5.35 4.83 5.95
N ASP A 62 -4.17 4.78 5.32
CA ASP A 62 -3.86 3.83 4.25
C ASP A 62 -3.23 2.57 4.86
N TYR A 63 -3.85 1.41 4.62
CA TYR A 63 -3.42 0.13 5.16
C TYR A 63 -2.67 -0.65 4.10
N VAL A 64 -1.37 -0.77 4.29
CA VAL A 64 -0.49 -1.45 3.35
C VAL A 64 -0.07 -2.78 3.94
N ALA A 65 -0.30 -3.87 3.20
CA ALA A 65 0.10 -5.21 3.64
C ALA A 65 1.61 -5.26 3.84
N HIS A 66 2.03 -5.88 4.94
CA HIS A 66 3.42 -6.24 5.16
C HIS A 66 3.76 -7.47 4.30
N GLU A 67 3.82 -7.28 2.98
CA GLU A 67 4.34 -8.31 2.09
C GLU A 67 5.86 -8.36 2.32
N THR A 68 6.31 -9.37 3.06
CA THR A 68 7.74 -9.59 3.22
C THR A 68 8.30 -10.10 1.89
N LEU A 69 9.54 -9.68 1.57
CA LEU A 69 10.22 -10.17 0.36
C LEU A 69 10.23 -11.70 0.31
N ASP A 70 10.41 -12.35 1.46
CA ASP A 70 10.41 -13.81 1.59
C ASP A 70 9.06 -14.44 1.22
N LYS A 71 7.94 -13.82 1.65
CA LYS A 71 6.61 -14.29 1.28
C LYS A 71 6.40 -14.17 -0.23
N LYS A 72 6.77 -13.03 -0.82
CA LYS A 72 6.68 -12.82 -2.27
C LYS A 72 7.52 -13.81 -3.06
N VAL A 73 8.73 -14.13 -2.58
CA VAL A 73 9.60 -15.13 -3.19
C VAL A 73 8.98 -16.52 -3.08
N SER A 74 8.43 -16.88 -1.92
CA SER A 74 7.73 -18.16 -1.71
C SER A 74 6.55 -18.32 -2.66
N ASP A 75 5.70 -17.30 -2.75
CA ASP A 75 4.50 -17.32 -3.61
C ASP A 75 4.88 -17.44 -5.09
N LEU A 76 5.91 -16.69 -5.55
CA LEU A 76 6.43 -16.78 -6.92
C LEU A 76 7.09 -18.14 -7.22
N GLN A 77 7.75 -18.76 -6.25
CA GLN A 77 8.32 -20.10 -6.41
C GLN A 77 7.23 -21.16 -6.56
N GLN A 78 6.16 -21.04 -5.78
CA GLN A 78 5.01 -21.92 -5.87
C GLN A 78 4.30 -21.77 -7.23
N GLU A 79 4.01 -20.53 -7.64
CA GLU A 79 3.38 -20.26 -8.94
C GLU A 79 4.22 -20.82 -10.10
N ASN A 80 5.55 -20.65 -10.06
CA ASN A 80 6.45 -21.24 -11.05
C ASN A 80 6.42 -22.77 -11.08
N ALA A 81 6.28 -23.42 -9.92
CA ALA A 81 6.19 -24.88 -9.84
C ALA A 81 4.88 -25.38 -10.48
N GLU A 82 3.76 -24.73 -10.19
CA GLU A 82 2.44 -25.05 -10.75
C GLU A 82 2.41 -24.84 -12.27
N LEU A 83 2.96 -23.72 -12.74
CA LEU A 83 3.07 -23.44 -14.18
C LEU A 83 3.94 -24.48 -14.91
N ARG A 84 5.09 -24.86 -14.33
CA ARG A 84 5.94 -25.91 -14.90
C ARG A 84 5.21 -27.24 -15.01
N GLN A 85 4.44 -27.60 -13.99
CA GLN A 85 3.65 -28.81 -13.98
C GLN A 85 2.58 -28.80 -15.09
N ALA A 86 1.83 -27.69 -15.21
CA ALA A 86 0.84 -27.52 -16.26
C ALA A 86 1.45 -27.60 -17.68
N ILE A 87 2.65 -27.05 -17.89
CA ILE A 87 3.37 -27.14 -19.16
C ILE A 87 3.76 -28.59 -19.47
N ILE A 88 4.24 -29.35 -18.49
CA ILE A 88 4.59 -30.76 -18.66
C ILE A 88 3.36 -31.56 -19.08
N GLU A 89 2.25 -31.39 -18.38
CA GLU A 89 0.99 -32.07 -18.65
C GLU A 89 0.47 -31.75 -20.06
N LEU A 90 0.44 -30.48 -20.44
CA LEU A 90 0.04 -30.05 -21.78
C LEU A 90 0.95 -30.63 -22.86
N THR A 91 2.27 -30.63 -22.64
CA THR A 91 3.25 -31.19 -23.58
C THR A 91 3.04 -32.69 -23.75
N MET A 92 2.77 -33.42 -22.67
CA MET A 92 2.44 -34.85 -22.74
C MET A 92 1.17 -35.10 -23.52
N MET A 93 0.10 -34.34 -23.26
CA MET A 93 -1.16 -34.44 -24.00
C MET A 93 -0.96 -34.19 -25.51
N MET A 94 -0.23 -33.14 -25.89
CA MET A 94 0.06 -32.84 -27.29
C MET A 94 0.90 -33.94 -27.96
N ARG A 95 1.88 -34.51 -27.26
CA ARG A 95 2.69 -35.62 -27.78
C ARG A 95 1.89 -36.90 -27.98
N CYS A 96 0.96 -37.21 -27.08
CA CYS A 96 0.07 -38.36 -27.23
C CYS A 96 -0.92 -38.18 -28.39
N HIS A 97 -1.35 -36.95 -28.67
CA HIS A 97 -2.28 -36.66 -29.76
C HIS A 97 -1.63 -36.67 -31.15
N ASN A 98 -0.34 -36.31 -31.27
CA ASN A 98 0.37 -36.24 -32.56
C ASN A 98 0.99 -37.58 -33.03
N ASN A 99 0.89 -38.65 -32.24
CA ASN A 99 1.40 -40.00 -32.57
C ASN A 99 0.29 -41.00 -32.98
N GLN A 100 -0.91 -40.50 -33.30
CA GLN A 100 -2.01 -41.24 -33.94
C GLN A 100 -2.17 -40.79 -35.38
#